data_AF-A0A359CB34-F1
#
_entry.id   AF-A0A359CB34-F1
#
_cell.length_a   1.000
_cell.length_b   1.000
_cell.length_c   1.000
_cell.angle_alpha   90.00
_cell.angle_beta   90.00
_cell.angle_gamma   90.00
#
_symmetry.space_group_name_H-M   'P 1'
#
loop_
_entity.id
_entity.type
_entity.pdbx_description
1 polymer ?
#
loop_
_entity_poly.entity_id
_entity_poly.type
_entity_poly.pdbx_seq_one_letter_code
_entity_poly.pdbx_strand_id
1 'polypeptide(L)'
;MDGMTGTVRREEIARLVEARHWDPFSVLGPHVVPLRTGKAVAIRAILPDAARASVVALRDGEEIRAEMKRLHPDGLFEAVFADRDEAFPYRIEIENDEGHRWRQEDPYAFGCVLSDFDIHLLGEGTHLELYRKLGSHLVEIGGVQGAAFAVWAPNAERVSVVGDFNRWDGRRHPMRNRGECGIWEIFLPGLCEGEIYKYEIRSRDSGALLLKADPHAFRSEHPPRTGSIVCDIDGYSWGDDEWMARRRAGNLLEEPVAAYEVHLGSWKRKEGEAPGYLSYRELADELVPYVREMGYTHIELLPVAEHPFDGSWGYQSLGYFAPTSRHGHPKDFMAFVDRCHREGIGVLLDWVPAHFPKDAHGLAAFDGTHLYEHADARMGEHRDWGTLIFNYGRR
;
A
#
# COMPACT_ATOMS: atom_id res chain seq x y z
N MET A 1 5.28 -15.35 39.36
CA MET A 1 5.92 -14.14 39.88
C MET A 1 7.24 -13.86 39.16
N ASP A 2 7.28 -13.26 37.98
CA ASP A 2 6.36 -13.30 36.84
C ASP A 2 7.26 -13.08 35.64
N GLY A 3 7.05 -13.83 34.56
CA GLY A 3 7.86 -13.76 33.33
C GLY A 3 7.68 -12.46 32.55
N MET A 4 7.63 -11.33 33.24
CA MET A 4 7.46 -9.98 32.73
C MET A 4 8.75 -9.18 32.87
N THR A 5 8.96 -8.22 31.97
CA THR A 5 9.99 -7.19 32.04
C THR A 5 9.29 -5.85 31.83
N GLY A 6 9.31 -4.99 32.84
CA GLY A 6 8.40 -3.83 32.87
C GLY A 6 6.95 -4.30 33.04
N THR A 7 6.05 -3.80 32.19
CA THR A 7 4.63 -4.24 32.18
C THR A 7 4.30 -5.26 31.09
N VAL A 8 5.30 -5.80 30.40
CA VAL A 8 5.15 -6.70 29.24
C VAL A 8 5.66 -8.11 29.56
N ARG A 9 4.99 -9.14 29.01
CA ARG A 9 5.47 -10.53 29.07
C ARG A 9 6.73 -10.70 28.21
N ARG A 10 7.72 -11.45 28.70
CA ARG A 10 9.00 -11.68 28.00
C ARG A 10 8.84 -12.30 26.61
N GLU A 11 7.83 -13.14 26.43
CA GLU A 11 7.51 -13.77 25.13
C GLU A 11 7.13 -12.72 24.08
N GLU A 12 6.35 -11.70 24.46
CA GLU A 12 5.97 -10.63 23.52
C GLU A 12 7.16 -9.71 23.21
N ILE A 13 8.03 -9.46 24.19
CA ILE A 13 9.29 -8.74 23.96
C ILE A 13 10.15 -9.50 22.94
N ALA A 14 10.31 -10.81 23.13
CA ALA A 14 11.09 -11.64 22.20
C ALA A 14 10.50 -11.57 20.78
N ARG A 15 9.17 -11.70 20.63
CA ARG A 15 8.52 -11.60 19.32
C ARG A 15 8.69 -10.24 18.65
N LEU A 16 8.61 -9.14 19.41
CA LEU A 16 8.83 -7.80 18.86
C LEU A 16 10.28 -7.61 18.41
N VAL A 17 11.23 -7.97 19.28
CA VAL A 17 12.67 -7.81 19.03
C VAL A 17 13.15 -8.70 17.87
N GLU A 18 12.64 -9.93 17.78
CA GLU A 18 12.91 -10.85 16.67
C GLU A 18 12.15 -10.45 15.39
N ALA A 19 11.30 -9.42 15.43
CA ALA A 19 10.45 -8.98 14.33
C ALA A 19 9.52 -10.09 13.77
N ARG A 20 8.83 -10.75 14.69
CA ARG A 20 7.91 -11.88 14.44
C ARG A 20 6.51 -11.67 15.00
N HIS A 21 6.23 -10.49 15.54
CA HIS A 21 4.97 -10.20 16.21
C HIS A 21 3.84 -9.97 15.19
N TRP A 22 2.74 -10.71 15.31
CA TRP A 22 1.59 -10.64 14.39
C TRP A 22 0.58 -9.54 14.74
N ASP A 23 0.50 -9.13 16.01
CA ASP A 23 -0.30 -7.97 16.44
C ASP A 23 0.49 -7.02 17.36
N PRO A 24 1.42 -6.21 16.82
CA PRO A 24 2.24 -5.31 17.63
C PRO A 24 1.44 -4.31 18.47
N PHE A 25 0.19 -4.00 18.08
CA PHE A 25 -0.68 -3.06 18.81
C PHE A 25 -1.15 -3.61 20.16
N SER A 26 -1.10 -4.93 20.37
CA SER A 26 -1.34 -5.54 21.68
C SER A 26 -0.24 -5.19 22.72
N VAL A 27 0.90 -4.64 22.28
CA VAL A 27 2.05 -4.33 23.13
C VAL A 27 2.51 -2.88 22.99
N LEU A 28 2.66 -2.39 21.76
CA LEU A 28 3.11 -1.04 21.42
C LEU A 28 1.96 -0.03 21.55
N GLY A 29 2.31 1.24 21.68
CA GLY A 29 1.35 2.32 21.90
C GLY A 29 0.90 2.43 23.37
N PRO A 30 -0.22 3.13 23.64
CA PRO A 30 -0.74 3.34 24.98
C PRO A 30 -1.59 2.16 25.46
N HIS A 31 -1.26 1.62 26.63
CA HIS A 31 -1.97 0.50 27.26
C HIS A 31 -2.35 0.82 28.70
N VAL A 32 -3.60 0.57 29.08
CA VAL A 32 -4.03 0.65 30.48
C VAL A 32 -3.57 -0.61 31.21
N VAL A 33 -2.69 -0.45 32.19
CA VAL A 33 -2.09 -1.55 32.97
C VAL A 33 -2.46 -1.45 34.44
N PRO A 34 -2.66 -2.59 35.14
CA PRO A 34 -2.94 -2.58 36.57
C PRO A 34 -1.68 -2.24 37.39
N LEU A 35 -1.83 -1.37 38.39
CA LEU A 35 -0.84 -1.14 39.45
C LEU A 35 -1.33 -1.73 40.77
N ARG A 36 -0.42 -1.88 41.74
CA ARG A 36 -0.76 -2.34 43.10
C ARG A 36 -1.85 -1.50 43.77
N THR A 37 -1.98 -0.22 43.40
CA THR A 37 -2.91 0.73 44.01
C THR A 37 -3.76 1.49 42.98
N GLY A 38 -4.06 0.90 41.82
CA GLY A 38 -4.89 1.54 40.79
C GLY A 38 -4.61 1.06 39.37
N LYS A 39 -4.78 1.96 38.40
CA LYS A 39 -4.40 1.76 37.00
C LYS A 39 -3.31 2.77 36.62
N ALA A 40 -2.58 2.46 35.57
CA ALA A 40 -1.64 3.35 34.93
C ALA A 40 -1.75 3.22 33.41
N VAL A 41 -1.22 4.19 32.69
CA VAL A 41 -1.01 4.07 31.24
C VAL A 41 0.46 3.79 30.98
N ALA A 42 0.76 2.67 30.33
CA ALA A 42 2.08 2.35 29.82
C ALA A 42 2.14 2.68 28.33
N ILE A 43 3.08 3.53 27.92
CA ILE A 43 3.37 3.83 26.52
C ILE A 43 4.64 3.09 26.12
N ARG A 44 4.58 2.29 25.06
CA ARG A 44 5.68 1.44 24.62
C ARG A 44 5.99 1.65 23.14
N ALA A 45 7.27 1.73 22.81
CA ALA A 45 7.73 1.96 21.44
C ALA A 45 8.94 1.09 21.11
N ILE A 46 9.00 0.59 19.88
CA ILE A 46 10.16 -0.11 19.31
C ILE A 46 10.93 0.86 18.40
N LEU A 47 12.13 1.24 18.85
CA LEU A 47 12.96 2.28 18.25
C LEU A 47 14.41 1.75 18.16
N PRO A 48 14.73 0.90 17.15
CA PRO A 48 16.00 0.16 17.12
C PRO A 48 17.26 1.03 17.22
N ASP A 49 17.23 2.24 16.64
CA ASP A 49 18.38 3.14 16.54
C ASP A 49 18.32 4.32 17.54
N ALA A 50 17.41 4.26 18.51
CA ALA A 50 17.31 5.29 19.53
C ALA A 50 18.31 5.02 20.66
N ALA A 51 19.09 6.04 21.02
CA ALA A 51 19.88 6.09 22.25
C ALA A 51 18.98 6.35 23.46
N ARG A 52 18.05 7.31 23.31
CA ARG A 52 17.05 7.69 24.32
C ARG A 52 15.71 7.98 23.66
N ALA A 53 14.64 7.79 24.42
CA ALA A 53 13.30 8.16 24.02
C ALA A 53 12.56 8.84 25.18
N SER A 54 11.67 9.76 24.88
CA SER A 54 10.83 10.43 25.86
C SER A 54 9.42 10.60 25.30
N VAL A 55 8.41 10.38 26.14
CA VAL A 55 7.03 10.76 25.83
C VAL A 55 6.86 12.24 26.13
N VAL A 56 6.33 12.97 25.17
CA VAL A 56 6.04 14.40 25.25
C VAL A 56 4.53 14.58 25.13
N ALA A 57 3.89 15.12 26.15
CA ALA A 57 2.45 15.33 26.19
C ALA A 57 2.10 16.72 26.71
N LEU A 58 0.93 17.23 26.34
CA LEU A 58 0.41 18.49 26.87
C LEU A 58 -0.43 18.21 28.13
N ARG A 59 -0.15 18.94 29.21
CA ARG A 59 -0.95 18.98 30.44
C ARG A 59 -1.18 20.43 30.83
N ASP A 60 -2.44 20.84 30.91
CA ASP A 60 -2.83 22.20 31.29
C ASP A 60 -2.16 23.31 30.44
N GLY A 61 -1.84 22.99 29.17
CA GLY A 61 -1.15 23.89 28.24
C GLY A 61 0.38 23.88 28.35
N GLU A 62 0.96 23.16 29.31
CA GLU A 62 2.40 22.96 29.45
C GLU A 62 2.85 21.62 28.87
N GLU A 63 4.02 21.64 28.25
CA GLU A 63 4.64 20.44 27.71
C GLU A 63 5.33 19.67 28.84
N ILE A 64 4.87 18.44 29.09
CA ILE A 64 5.50 17.51 30.02
C ILE A 64 6.29 16.48 29.24
N ARG A 65 7.52 16.27 29.70
CA ARG A 65 8.44 15.26 29.19
C ARG A 65 8.64 14.16 30.23
N ALA A 66 8.37 12.92 29.84
CA ALA A 66 8.67 11.73 30.63
C ALA A 66 9.70 10.86 29.89
N GLU A 67 10.83 10.56 30.52
CA GLU A 67 11.84 9.68 29.95
C GLU A 67 11.33 8.23 29.88
N MET A 68 11.54 7.56 28.74
CA MET A 68 11.20 6.15 28.59
C MET A 68 12.36 5.28 29.04
N LYS A 69 12.07 4.30 29.90
CA LYS A 69 13.02 3.28 30.31
C LYS A 69 13.24 2.28 29.16
N ARG A 70 14.50 2.02 28.82
CA ARG A 70 14.85 0.94 27.90
C ARG A 70 14.57 -0.42 28.56
N LEU A 71 13.66 -1.19 27.98
CA LEU A 71 13.32 -2.56 28.41
C LEU A 71 14.18 -3.62 27.72
N HIS A 72 14.65 -3.36 26.51
CA HIS A 72 15.51 -4.27 25.75
C HIS A 72 16.61 -3.51 24.99
N PRO A 73 17.85 -4.04 24.87
CA PRO A 73 18.94 -3.40 24.12
C PRO A 73 18.55 -3.04 22.68
N ASP A 74 17.78 -3.89 22.00
CA ASP A 74 17.31 -3.71 20.61
C ASP A 74 16.19 -2.65 20.44
N GLY A 75 16.13 -1.69 21.36
CA GLY A 75 15.34 -0.47 21.19
C GLY A 75 13.90 -0.57 21.66
N LEU A 76 13.54 -1.50 22.55
CA LEU A 76 12.21 -1.48 23.18
C LEU A 76 12.23 -0.54 24.40
N PHE A 77 11.34 0.46 24.39
CA PHE A 77 11.22 1.47 25.45
C PHE A 77 9.82 1.47 26.07
N GLU A 78 9.73 1.87 27.35
CA GLU A 78 8.48 2.00 28.10
C GLU A 78 8.50 3.23 29.01
N ALA A 79 7.41 4.01 29.01
CA ALA A 79 7.11 5.01 30.04
C ALA A 79 5.77 4.66 30.71
N VAL A 80 5.71 4.76 32.04
CA VAL A 80 4.51 4.44 32.83
C VAL A 80 4.01 5.68 33.56
N PHE A 81 2.75 6.03 33.32
CA PHE A 81 2.05 7.18 33.87
C PHE A 81 1.05 6.71 34.91
N ALA A 82 1.44 6.76 36.18
CA ALA A 82 0.61 6.31 37.31
C ALA A 82 -0.54 7.26 37.66
N ASP A 83 -0.53 8.48 37.12
CA ASP A 83 -1.56 9.50 37.28
C ASP A 83 -2.61 9.50 36.16
N ARG A 84 -2.59 8.49 35.28
CA ARG A 84 -3.49 8.33 34.13
C ARG A 84 -4.14 6.96 34.13
N ASP A 85 -5.43 6.91 33.80
CA ASP A 85 -6.22 5.69 33.67
C ASP A 85 -6.77 5.44 32.25
N GLU A 86 -6.60 6.42 31.34
CA GLU A 86 -7.01 6.36 29.93
C GLU A 86 -5.92 6.92 29.00
N ALA A 87 -5.91 6.45 27.74
CA ALA A 87 -4.98 6.94 26.72
C ALA A 87 -5.15 8.45 26.49
N PHE A 88 -4.05 9.14 26.22
CA PHE A 88 -4.02 10.59 26.01
C PHE A 88 -3.16 10.93 24.79
N PRO A 89 -3.32 12.11 24.17
CA PRO A 89 -2.46 12.53 23.06
C PRO A 89 -1.01 12.76 23.51
N TYR A 90 -0.05 12.21 22.78
CA TYR A 90 1.38 12.40 23.03
C TYR A 90 2.17 12.29 21.72
N ARG A 91 3.42 12.73 21.78
CA ARG A 91 4.46 12.46 20.78
C ARG A 91 5.63 11.75 21.43
N ILE A 92 6.40 11.05 20.61
CA ILE A 92 7.65 10.45 21.04
C ILE A 92 8.79 11.36 20.55
N GLU A 93 9.59 11.86 21.49
CA GLU A 93 10.87 12.49 21.19
C GLU A 93 11.97 11.42 21.24
N ILE A 94 12.75 11.33 20.17
CA ILE A 94 13.78 10.31 19.97
C ILE A 94 15.13 11.01 19.83
N GLU A 95 16.14 10.46 20.49
CA GLU A 95 17.54 10.87 20.35
C GLU A 95 18.36 9.68 19.85
N ASN A 96 19.13 9.85 18.77
CA ASN A 96 20.03 8.81 18.26
C ASN A 96 21.40 8.86 18.96
N ASP A 97 22.30 7.91 18.66
CA ASP A 97 23.65 7.85 19.26
C ASP A 97 24.55 9.05 18.90
N GLU A 98 24.19 9.81 17.86
CA GLU A 98 24.89 11.04 17.44
C GLU A 98 24.37 12.29 18.17
N GLY A 99 23.33 12.16 19.00
CA GLY A 99 22.69 13.26 19.72
C GLY A 99 21.65 14.04 18.90
N HIS A 100 21.33 13.62 17.68
CA HIS A 100 20.25 14.20 16.89
C HIS A 100 18.89 13.86 17.52
N ARG A 101 18.04 14.89 17.67
CA ARG A 101 16.70 14.78 18.27
C ARG A 101 15.61 15.13 17.28
N TRP A 102 14.55 14.35 17.26
CA TRP A 102 13.32 14.64 16.51
C TRP A 102 12.09 14.16 17.28
N ARG A 103 10.92 14.64 16.87
CA ARG A 103 9.63 14.24 17.44
C ARG A 103 8.79 13.59 16.35
N GLN A 104 8.02 12.59 16.72
CA GLN A 104 7.06 11.95 15.84
C GLN A 104 5.79 11.57 16.61
N GLU A 105 4.70 11.46 15.85
CA GLU A 105 3.50 10.77 16.33
C GLU A 105 3.81 9.26 16.47
N ASP A 106 3.11 8.57 17.37
CA ASP A 106 3.25 7.13 17.55
C ASP A 106 2.27 6.37 16.64
N PRO A 107 2.74 5.59 15.64
CA PRO A 107 1.85 4.80 14.78
C PRO A 107 0.95 3.84 15.56
N TYR A 108 1.39 3.38 16.73
CA TYR A 108 0.66 2.41 17.55
C TYR A 108 -0.33 3.05 18.53
N ALA A 109 -0.43 4.39 18.55
CA ALA A 109 -1.48 5.09 19.26
C ALA A 109 -2.82 5.11 18.51
N PHE A 110 -2.82 4.77 17.22
CA PHE A 110 -4.01 4.82 16.37
C PHE A 110 -4.75 3.47 16.34
N GLY A 111 -6.08 3.56 16.28
CA GLY A 111 -6.97 2.40 16.21
C GLY A 111 -6.96 1.69 14.87
N CYS A 112 -7.90 0.77 14.71
CA CYS A 112 -8.10 0.03 13.47
C CYS A 112 -8.41 0.96 12.29
N VAL A 113 -7.85 0.67 11.12
CA VAL A 113 -8.07 1.44 9.89
C VAL A 113 -9.30 0.91 9.16
N LEU A 114 -9.46 -0.41 9.10
CA LEU A 114 -10.62 -1.06 8.50
C LEU A 114 -11.72 -1.26 9.54
N SER A 115 -12.95 -0.95 9.15
CA SER A 115 -14.13 -1.24 9.96
C SER A 115 -14.40 -2.76 9.98
N ASP A 116 -15.14 -3.22 10.99
CA ASP A 116 -15.54 -4.63 11.05
C ASP A 116 -16.44 -5.04 9.86
N PHE A 117 -17.17 -4.08 9.29
CA PHE A 117 -17.95 -4.29 8.07
C PHE A 117 -17.04 -4.52 6.84
N ASP A 118 -15.99 -3.72 6.68
CA ASP A 118 -15.00 -3.91 5.61
C ASP A 118 -14.35 -5.30 5.74
N ILE A 119 -13.95 -5.69 6.95
CA ILE A 119 -13.34 -7.00 7.25
C ILE A 119 -14.30 -8.16 6.92
N HIS A 120 -15.58 -8.01 7.26
CA HIS A 120 -16.59 -9.02 6.96
C HIS A 120 -16.76 -9.23 5.44
N LEU A 121 -16.93 -8.16 4.66
CA LEU A 121 -17.06 -8.27 3.20
C LEU A 121 -15.80 -8.81 2.52
N LEU A 122 -14.62 -8.45 3.04
CA LEU A 122 -13.35 -8.98 2.55
C LEU A 122 -13.23 -10.48 2.82
N GLY A 123 -13.67 -10.95 3.99
CA GLY A 123 -13.68 -12.37 4.35
C GLY A 123 -14.68 -13.21 3.52
N GLU A 124 -15.76 -12.60 3.02
CA GLU A 124 -16.72 -13.26 2.13
C GLU A 124 -16.35 -13.18 0.64
N GLY A 125 -15.35 -12.37 0.28
CA GLY A 125 -15.01 -12.10 -1.12
C GLY A 125 -16.07 -11.27 -1.86
N THR A 126 -16.93 -10.54 -1.14
CA THR A 126 -18.06 -9.77 -1.70
C THR A 126 -17.82 -8.26 -1.74
N HIS A 127 -16.63 -7.81 -1.32
CA HIS A 127 -16.27 -6.40 -1.31
C HIS A 127 -15.95 -5.85 -2.72
N LEU A 128 -16.96 -5.33 -3.44
CA LEU A 128 -16.81 -4.83 -4.81
C LEU A 128 -15.90 -3.60 -4.96
N GLU A 129 -15.73 -2.81 -3.90
CA GLU A 129 -14.87 -1.62 -3.89
C GLU A 129 -13.64 -1.79 -3.00
N LEU A 130 -13.07 -3.00 -2.93
CA LEU A 130 -11.97 -3.33 -2.01
C LEU A 130 -10.75 -2.42 -2.19
N TYR A 131 -10.54 -1.87 -3.38
CA TYR A 131 -9.46 -0.94 -3.70
C TYR A 131 -9.54 0.37 -2.91
N ARG A 132 -10.71 0.73 -2.36
CA ARG A 132 -10.86 1.90 -1.46
C ARG A 132 -10.31 1.66 -0.05
N LYS A 133 -9.95 0.41 0.25
CA LYS A 133 -9.63 -0.07 1.60
C LYS A 133 -8.27 -0.76 1.64
N LEU A 134 -8.02 -1.66 0.70
CA LEU A 134 -6.70 -2.25 0.49
C LEU A 134 -5.81 -1.31 -0.30
N GLY A 135 -4.50 -1.45 -0.13
CA GLY A 135 -3.52 -0.53 -0.70
C GLY A 135 -3.03 0.50 0.31
N SER A 136 -2.59 1.64 -0.22
CA SER A 136 -2.22 2.83 0.54
C SER A 136 -3.20 3.97 0.30
N HIS A 137 -3.73 4.58 1.36
CA HIS A 137 -4.72 5.65 1.31
C HIS A 137 -4.30 6.82 2.20
N LEU A 138 -4.24 8.04 1.64
CA LEU A 138 -4.05 9.24 2.46
C LEU A 138 -5.34 9.55 3.22
N VAL A 139 -5.24 9.59 4.55
CA VAL A 139 -6.40 9.76 5.43
C VAL A 139 -6.02 10.60 6.66
N GLU A 140 -7.04 11.17 7.30
CA GLU A 140 -6.92 11.82 8.60
C GLU A 140 -7.52 10.94 9.68
N ILE A 141 -6.74 10.59 10.71
CA ILE A 141 -7.23 9.86 11.88
C ILE A 141 -6.89 10.68 13.13
N GLY A 142 -7.91 11.03 13.91
CA GLY A 142 -7.73 11.77 15.16
C GLY A 142 -7.07 13.15 15.00
N GLY A 143 -7.31 13.85 13.88
CA GLY A 143 -6.69 15.15 13.60
C GLY A 143 -5.28 15.07 13.00
N VAL A 144 -4.77 13.87 12.75
CA VAL A 144 -3.43 13.64 12.21
C VAL A 144 -3.53 13.08 10.79
N GLN A 145 -2.92 13.78 9.85
CA GLN A 145 -2.78 13.35 8.46
C GLN A 145 -1.71 12.26 8.34
N GLY A 146 -1.92 11.29 7.46
CA GLY A 146 -0.95 10.23 7.20
C GLY A 146 -1.46 9.26 6.14
N ALA A 147 -0.84 8.09 6.07
CA ALA A 147 -1.23 7.03 5.15
C ALA A 147 -1.68 5.77 5.90
N ALA A 148 -2.87 5.30 5.55
CA ALA A 148 -3.41 4.00 5.92
C ALA A 148 -2.92 2.94 4.93
N PHE A 149 -2.42 1.81 5.44
CA PHE A 149 -1.98 0.66 4.64
C PHE A 149 -2.79 -0.57 5.01
N ALA A 150 -3.24 -1.32 4.01
CA ALA A 150 -3.83 -2.62 4.23
C ALA A 150 -3.50 -3.63 3.11
N VAL A 151 -3.12 -4.85 3.49
CA VAL A 151 -2.70 -5.89 2.55
C VAL A 151 -3.16 -7.28 2.99
N TRP A 152 -3.55 -8.11 2.03
CA TRP A 152 -3.93 -9.50 2.27
C TRP A 152 -2.71 -10.43 2.23
N ALA A 153 -2.40 -11.05 3.35
CA ALA A 153 -1.29 -12.01 3.49
C ALA A 153 -1.58 -13.00 4.63
N PRO A 154 -2.61 -13.86 4.49
CA PRO A 154 -3.13 -14.70 5.58
C PRO A 154 -2.10 -15.63 6.21
N ASN A 155 -1.14 -16.13 5.42
CA ASN A 155 -0.16 -17.11 5.87
C ASN A 155 1.17 -16.47 6.32
N ALA A 156 1.27 -15.14 6.28
CA ALA A 156 2.43 -14.44 6.81
C ALA A 156 2.56 -14.63 8.33
N GLU A 157 3.78 -14.66 8.84
CA GLU A 157 4.05 -14.55 10.28
C GLU A 157 4.08 -13.09 10.72
N ARG A 158 4.60 -12.20 9.87
CA ARG A 158 4.64 -10.77 10.13
C ARG A 158 4.69 -9.99 8.81
N VAL A 159 3.93 -8.91 8.71
CA VAL A 159 4.03 -7.93 7.62
C VAL A 159 4.45 -6.59 8.20
N SER A 160 5.33 -5.88 7.49
CA SER A 160 5.73 -4.51 7.82
C SER A 160 5.67 -3.63 6.58
N VAL A 161 5.35 -2.35 6.77
CA VAL A 161 5.52 -1.35 5.70
C VAL A 161 6.97 -0.87 5.75
N VAL A 162 7.66 -0.92 4.61
CA VAL A 162 9.06 -0.47 4.47
C VAL A 162 9.17 0.56 3.37
N GLY A 163 10.01 1.57 3.56
CA GLY A 163 10.20 2.65 2.59
C GLY A 163 11.28 3.62 3.06
N ASP A 164 11.46 4.72 2.32
CA ASP A 164 12.50 5.71 2.61
C ASP A 164 12.34 6.32 4.01
N PHE A 165 11.10 6.62 4.42
CA PHE A 165 10.73 7.15 5.73
C PHE A 165 11.17 6.27 6.92
N ASN A 166 11.47 5.00 6.70
CA ASN A 166 11.97 4.09 7.74
C ASN A 166 13.27 3.38 7.38
N ARG A 167 13.98 3.87 6.36
CA ARG A 167 15.25 3.30 5.86
C ARG A 167 15.12 1.83 5.45
N TRP A 168 13.96 1.46 4.94
CA TRP A 168 13.65 0.10 4.50
C TRP A 168 13.80 -0.97 5.61
N ASP A 169 13.63 -0.59 6.88
CA ASP A 169 13.76 -1.49 8.04
C ASP A 169 12.39 -1.97 8.54
N GLY A 170 12.05 -3.23 8.24
CA GLY A 170 10.77 -3.83 8.62
C GLY A 170 10.58 -4.05 10.12
N ARG A 171 11.57 -3.78 10.97
CA ARG A 171 11.40 -3.84 12.43
C ARG A 171 10.66 -2.61 12.98
N ARG A 172 10.62 -1.52 12.22
CA ARG A 172 10.12 -0.21 12.68
C ARG A 172 8.60 -0.05 12.59
N HIS A 173 7.99 -0.59 11.53
CA HIS A 173 6.56 -0.45 11.27
C HIS A 173 5.85 -1.79 10.97
N PRO A 174 5.95 -2.80 11.87
CA PRO A 174 5.13 -4.00 11.76
C PRO A 174 3.63 -3.69 11.88
N MET A 175 2.84 -4.30 11.00
CA MET A 175 1.39 -4.16 10.88
C MET A 175 0.66 -5.11 11.85
N ARG A 176 -0.62 -4.82 12.17
CA ARG A 176 -1.47 -5.78 12.89
C ARG A 176 -2.18 -6.72 11.91
N ASN A 177 -2.24 -8.00 12.24
CA ASN A 177 -3.11 -8.95 11.57
C ASN A 177 -4.54 -8.88 12.16
N ARG A 178 -5.56 -8.82 11.32
CA ARG A 178 -6.98 -8.73 11.70
C ARG A 178 -7.68 -10.08 11.83
N GLY A 179 -6.92 -11.14 12.13
CA GLY A 179 -7.44 -12.48 12.42
C GLY A 179 -7.79 -13.27 11.16
N GLU A 180 -9.00 -13.84 11.13
CA GLU A 180 -9.38 -14.89 10.18
C GLU A 180 -9.40 -14.42 8.71
N CYS A 181 -9.62 -13.13 8.44
CA CYS A 181 -9.58 -12.59 7.08
C CYS A 181 -8.15 -12.50 6.49
N GLY A 182 -7.11 -12.60 7.34
CA GLY A 182 -5.72 -12.54 6.90
C GLY A 182 -5.25 -11.18 6.39
N ILE A 183 -6.03 -10.12 6.65
CA ILE A 183 -5.67 -8.74 6.32
C ILE A 183 -4.72 -8.19 7.39
N TRP A 184 -3.68 -7.52 6.93
CA TRP A 184 -2.76 -6.76 7.75
C TRP A 184 -3.02 -5.27 7.56
N GLU A 185 -3.00 -4.48 8.62
CA GLU A 185 -3.20 -3.03 8.53
C GLU A 185 -2.29 -2.21 9.46
N ILE A 186 -2.02 -0.96 9.08
CA ILE A 186 -1.39 0.06 9.93
C ILE A 186 -1.74 1.46 9.42
N PHE A 187 -1.78 2.45 10.31
CA PHE A 187 -1.77 3.86 9.93
C PHE A 187 -0.39 4.45 10.27
N LEU A 188 0.24 5.10 9.30
CA LEU A 188 1.51 5.79 9.46
C LEU A 188 1.30 7.30 9.46
N PRO A 189 1.35 7.96 10.63
CA PRO A 189 1.13 9.40 10.74
C PRO A 189 2.25 10.20 10.07
N GLY A 190 1.89 11.33 9.46
CA GLY A 190 2.81 12.25 8.80
C GLY A 190 3.32 11.79 7.44
N LEU A 191 2.89 10.62 6.95
CA LEU A 191 3.27 10.13 5.63
C LEU A 191 2.47 10.85 4.53
N CYS A 192 3.16 11.25 3.46
CA CYS A 192 2.61 12.10 2.40
C CYS A 192 2.50 11.38 1.05
N GLU A 193 1.82 12.01 0.09
CA GLU A 193 1.86 11.59 -1.31
C GLU A 193 3.30 11.55 -1.83
N GLY A 194 3.62 10.56 -2.66
CA GLY A 194 4.93 10.40 -3.30
C GLY A 194 5.88 9.48 -2.53
N GLU A 195 5.54 9.10 -1.30
CA GLU A 195 6.36 8.18 -0.49
C GLU A 195 6.44 6.80 -1.14
N ILE A 196 7.68 6.32 -1.34
CA ILE A 196 7.96 5.01 -1.92
C ILE A 196 7.92 3.97 -0.81
N TYR A 197 7.16 2.89 -1.03
CA TYR A 197 7.02 1.81 -0.06
C TYR A 197 6.91 0.43 -0.71
N LYS A 198 7.08 -0.59 0.13
CA LYS A 198 6.78 -2.01 -0.11
C LYS A 198 6.27 -2.64 1.18
N TYR A 199 5.75 -3.86 1.06
CA TYR A 199 5.54 -4.75 2.19
C TYR A 199 6.74 -5.68 2.36
N GLU A 200 7.33 -5.69 3.56
CA GLU A 200 8.25 -6.74 3.99
C GLU A 200 7.45 -7.84 4.68
N ILE A 201 7.31 -8.98 4.02
CA ILE A 201 6.54 -10.12 4.49
C ILE A 201 7.48 -11.21 4.97
N ARG A 202 7.33 -11.62 6.23
CA ARG A 202 8.04 -12.76 6.80
C ARG A 202 7.16 -14.00 6.67
N SER A 203 7.59 -14.96 5.85
CA SER A 203 6.91 -16.25 5.68
C SER A 203 6.87 -17.03 7.00
N ARG A 204 5.73 -17.59 7.35
CA ARG A 204 5.55 -18.41 8.57
C ARG A 204 6.28 -19.75 8.50
N ASP A 205 6.26 -20.39 7.33
CA ASP A 205 6.83 -21.73 7.17
C ASP A 205 8.35 -21.70 7.05
N SER A 206 8.89 -20.76 6.28
CA SER A 206 10.32 -20.72 5.96
C SER A 206 11.11 -19.70 6.78
N GLY A 207 10.44 -18.71 7.36
CA GLY A 207 11.10 -17.54 7.95
C GLY A 207 11.74 -16.58 6.94
N ALA A 208 11.59 -16.84 5.63
CA ALA A 208 12.13 -15.98 4.58
C ALA A 208 11.48 -14.58 4.62
N LEU A 209 12.29 -13.56 4.35
CA LEU A 209 11.84 -12.18 4.17
C LEU A 209 11.61 -11.92 2.68
N LEU A 210 10.38 -11.54 2.34
CA LEU A 210 9.93 -11.23 1.00
C LEU A 210 9.66 -9.73 0.92
N LEU A 211 10.14 -9.07 -0.14
CA LEU A 211 9.83 -7.67 -0.42
C LEU A 211 8.85 -7.61 -1.59
N LYS A 212 7.62 -7.16 -1.30
CA LYS A 212 6.50 -7.15 -2.24
C LYS A 212 6.04 -5.73 -2.54
N ALA A 213 5.83 -5.45 -3.83
CA ALA A 213 5.03 -4.30 -4.23
C ALA A 213 3.59 -4.49 -3.74
N ASP A 214 2.89 -3.39 -3.49
CA ASP A 214 1.49 -3.43 -3.08
C ASP A 214 0.60 -3.91 -4.26
N PRO A 215 -0.15 -5.02 -4.11
CA PRO A 215 -1.07 -5.49 -5.14
C PRO A 215 -2.14 -4.47 -5.55
N HIS A 216 -2.47 -3.53 -4.65
CA HIS A 216 -3.47 -2.48 -4.81
C HIS A 216 -2.84 -1.08 -4.87
N ALA A 217 -1.56 -0.98 -5.24
CA ALA A 217 -0.94 0.32 -5.49
C ALA A 217 -1.68 1.08 -6.60
N PHE A 218 -1.93 2.37 -6.38
CA PHE A 218 -2.43 3.27 -7.43
C PHE A 218 -1.32 3.85 -8.30
N ARG A 219 -0.07 3.74 -7.86
CA ARG A 219 1.11 4.22 -8.58
C ARG A 219 2.34 3.39 -8.23
N SER A 220 3.23 3.24 -9.19
CA SER A 220 4.49 2.52 -9.05
C SER A 220 5.67 3.37 -9.48
N GLU A 221 6.87 3.03 -9.01
CA GLU A 221 8.11 3.56 -9.56
C GLU A 221 8.30 3.16 -11.03
N HIS A 222 9.01 3.99 -11.79
CA HIS A 222 9.39 3.66 -13.16
C HIS A 222 10.29 2.42 -13.20
N PRO A 223 9.97 1.37 -14.00
CA PRO A 223 10.81 0.19 -14.15
C PRO A 223 12.26 0.54 -14.56
N PRO A 224 13.27 -0.22 -14.10
CA PRO A 224 13.19 -1.50 -13.39
C PRO A 224 13.01 -1.38 -11.87
N ARG A 225 12.74 -0.17 -11.35
CA ARG A 225 12.38 -0.01 -9.93
C ARG A 225 10.97 -0.55 -9.69
N THR A 226 10.72 -0.97 -8.45
CA THR A 226 9.58 -1.85 -8.10
C THR A 226 8.86 -1.40 -6.84
N GLY A 227 9.18 -0.25 -6.27
CA GLY A 227 8.43 0.33 -5.17
C GLY A 227 7.03 0.77 -5.61
N SER A 228 6.07 0.58 -4.72
CA SER A 228 4.77 1.24 -4.80
C SER A 228 4.89 2.66 -4.29
N ILE A 229 4.04 3.57 -4.76
CA ILE A 229 4.07 4.99 -4.38
C ILE A 229 2.73 5.34 -3.76
N VAL A 230 2.74 5.93 -2.57
CA VAL A 230 1.54 6.51 -1.96
C VAL A 230 1.02 7.59 -2.90
N CYS A 231 -0.21 7.43 -3.40
CA CYS A 231 -0.74 8.30 -4.45
C CYS A 231 -2.18 8.67 -4.13
N ASP A 232 -2.49 9.96 -4.21
CA ASP A 232 -3.85 10.45 -4.14
C ASP A 232 -4.46 10.50 -5.53
N ILE A 233 -5.45 9.65 -5.76
CA ILE A 233 -6.21 9.60 -7.01
C ILE A 233 -7.43 10.53 -7.00
N ASP A 234 -7.78 11.13 -5.86
CA ASP A 234 -8.89 12.07 -5.75
C ASP A 234 -8.49 13.47 -6.26
N GLY A 235 -9.48 14.34 -6.41
CA GLY A 235 -9.28 15.74 -6.79
C GLY A 235 -9.03 15.99 -8.29
N TYR A 236 -9.16 14.98 -9.15
CA TYR A 236 -9.25 15.19 -10.60
C TYR A 236 -10.65 15.66 -10.99
N SER A 237 -10.75 16.82 -11.65
CA SER A 237 -12.02 17.37 -12.14
C SER A 237 -12.28 16.91 -13.58
N TRP A 238 -13.19 15.94 -13.73
CA TRP A 238 -13.63 15.43 -15.04
C TRP A 238 -14.47 16.44 -15.81
N GLY A 239 -14.36 16.42 -17.14
CA GLY A 239 -15.13 17.26 -18.06
C GLY A 239 -15.97 16.45 -19.06
N ASP A 240 -16.28 15.19 -18.73
CA ASP A 240 -16.89 14.20 -19.63
C ASP A 240 -18.34 13.84 -19.30
N ASP A 241 -19.04 14.65 -18.50
CA ASP A 241 -20.42 14.39 -18.06
C ASP A 241 -21.38 14.09 -19.23
N GLU A 242 -21.29 14.85 -20.32
CA GLU A 242 -22.13 14.64 -21.51
C GLU A 242 -21.85 13.30 -22.19
N TRP A 243 -20.58 12.89 -22.25
CA TRP A 243 -20.18 11.60 -22.79
C TRP A 243 -20.70 10.46 -21.92
N MET A 244 -20.51 10.57 -20.61
CA MET A 244 -20.95 9.56 -19.64
C MET A 244 -22.48 9.43 -19.60
N ALA A 245 -23.23 10.52 -19.76
CA ALA A 245 -24.68 10.49 -19.90
C ALA A 245 -25.12 9.78 -21.18
N ARG A 246 -24.50 10.11 -22.32
CA ARG A 246 -24.78 9.47 -23.61
C ARG A 246 -24.50 7.97 -23.57
N ARG A 247 -23.33 7.57 -23.06
CA ARG A 247 -22.92 6.16 -22.95
C ARG A 247 -23.90 5.32 -22.11
N ARG A 248 -24.49 5.88 -21.05
CA ARG A 248 -25.49 5.19 -20.22
C ARG A 248 -26.84 5.02 -20.92
N ALA A 249 -27.20 5.96 -21.79
CA ALA A 249 -28.47 5.94 -22.51
C ALA A 249 -28.40 5.16 -23.84
N GLY A 250 -27.22 5.07 -24.45
CA GLY A 250 -26.98 4.40 -25.72
C GLY A 250 -26.83 2.88 -25.61
N ASN A 251 -26.71 2.24 -26.77
CA ASN A 251 -26.43 0.82 -26.90
C ASN A 251 -25.27 0.64 -27.89
N LEU A 252 -24.08 0.33 -27.37
CA LEU A 252 -22.86 0.15 -28.18
C LEU A 252 -23.02 -0.88 -29.32
N LEU A 253 -23.94 -1.85 -29.19
CA LEU A 253 -24.19 -2.85 -30.23
C LEU A 253 -24.97 -2.31 -31.44
N GLU A 254 -25.60 -1.14 -31.30
CA GLU A 254 -26.39 -0.47 -32.33
C GLU A 254 -25.68 0.79 -32.88
N GLU A 255 -24.47 1.07 -32.39
CA GLU A 255 -23.66 2.22 -32.76
C GLU A 255 -22.45 1.80 -33.61
N PRO A 256 -21.90 2.68 -34.46
CA PRO A 256 -20.67 2.37 -35.19
C PRO A 256 -19.50 2.19 -34.21
N VAL A 257 -18.83 1.04 -34.30
CA VAL A 257 -17.60 0.76 -33.54
C VAL A 257 -16.46 0.48 -34.52
N ALA A 258 -15.62 1.48 -34.70
CA ALA A 258 -14.32 1.39 -35.35
C ALA A 258 -13.24 1.78 -34.34
N ALA A 259 -12.43 0.82 -33.92
CA ALA A 259 -11.38 1.00 -32.92
C ALA A 259 -10.00 1.12 -33.59
N TYR A 260 -9.21 2.08 -33.11
CA TYR A 260 -7.80 2.21 -33.44
C TYR A 260 -6.99 1.61 -32.29
N GLU A 261 -6.42 0.42 -32.51
CA GLU A 261 -5.60 -0.29 -31.52
C GLU A 261 -4.21 0.36 -31.42
N VAL A 262 -3.75 0.63 -30.19
CA VAL A 262 -2.53 1.38 -29.92
C VAL A 262 -1.74 0.79 -28.75
N HIS A 263 -0.46 0.54 -29.00
CA HIS A 263 0.55 0.41 -27.94
C HIS A 263 1.17 1.79 -27.66
N LEU A 264 0.82 2.41 -26.52
CA LEU A 264 1.24 3.77 -26.17
C LEU A 264 2.76 3.94 -26.16
N GLY A 265 3.48 2.90 -25.73
CA GLY A 265 4.93 2.88 -25.71
C GLY A 265 5.58 2.85 -27.09
N SER A 266 4.87 2.69 -28.19
CA SER A 266 5.49 2.61 -29.52
C SER A 266 4.75 3.33 -30.63
N TRP A 267 3.60 3.95 -30.34
CA TRP A 267 2.88 4.78 -31.31
C TRP A 267 3.74 5.92 -31.85
N LYS A 268 4.37 6.67 -30.93
CA LYS A 268 5.33 7.74 -31.23
C LYS A 268 6.34 7.87 -30.09
N ARG A 269 7.58 8.24 -30.44
CA ARG A 269 8.68 8.48 -29.49
C ARG A 269 9.19 9.91 -29.65
N LYS A 270 9.69 10.48 -28.55
CA LYS A 270 10.41 11.76 -28.57
C LYS A 270 11.77 11.56 -29.24
N GLU A 271 12.08 12.41 -30.20
CA GLU A 271 13.39 12.39 -30.86
C GLU A 271 14.49 12.85 -29.87
N GLY A 272 15.61 12.13 -29.84
CA GLY A 272 16.77 12.49 -29.03
C GLY A 272 16.69 12.12 -27.53
N GLU A 273 15.58 11.53 -27.08
CA GLU A 273 15.41 11.06 -25.70
C GLU A 273 15.32 9.52 -25.65
N ALA A 274 16.02 8.90 -24.69
CA ALA A 274 15.94 7.46 -24.43
C ALA A 274 15.39 7.24 -23.01
N PRO A 275 14.29 6.49 -22.83
CA PRO A 275 13.55 5.74 -23.85
C PRO A 275 12.61 6.61 -24.71
N GLY A 276 12.37 7.88 -24.35
CA GLY A 276 11.60 8.81 -25.19
C GLY A 276 10.11 8.48 -25.29
N TYR A 277 9.50 7.95 -24.23
CA TYR A 277 8.04 7.80 -24.18
C TYR A 277 7.35 9.18 -24.20
N LEU A 278 6.19 9.26 -24.85
CA LEU A 278 5.27 10.37 -24.62
C LEU A 278 4.56 10.17 -23.28
N SER A 279 4.34 11.25 -22.56
CA SER A 279 3.45 11.26 -21.40
C SER A 279 1.99 11.09 -21.81
N TYR A 280 1.11 10.70 -20.89
CA TYR A 280 -0.33 10.66 -21.14
C TYR A 280 -0.90 12.00 -21.59
N ARG A 281 -0.33 13.13 -21.11
CA ARG A 281 -0.70 14.49 -21.56
C ARG A 281 -0.32 14.74 -23.02
N GLU A 282 0.90 14.39 -23.40
CA GLU A 282 1.36 14.52 -24.79
C GLU A 282 0.57 13.58 -25.72
N LEU A 283 0.27 12.35 -25.28
CA LEU A 283 -0.63 11.46 -25.99
C LEU A 283 -2.05 12.07 -26.13
N ALA A 284 -2.56 12.75 -25.10
CA ALA A 284 -3.85 13.44 -25.18
C ALA A 284 -3.85 14.56 -26.23
N ASP A 285 -2.73 15.24 -26.42
CA ASP A 285 -2.59 16.34 -27.37
C ASP A 285 -2.22 15.89 -28.79
N GLU A 286 -1.62 14.71 -28.96
CA GLU A 286 -1.16 14.23 -30.27
C GLU A 286 -2.00 13.05 -30.80
N LEU A 287 -2.22 12.01 -30.00
CA LEU A 287 -2.92 10.79 -30.43
C LEU A 287 -4.42 11.06 -30.59
N VAL A 288 -5.04 11.79 -29.66
CA VAL A 288 -6.51 12.01 -29.70
C VAL A 288 -6.94 12.82 -30.93
N PRO A 289 -6.30 13.96 -31.28
CA PRO A 289 -6.63 14.66 -32.52
C PRO A 289 -6.38 13.83 -33.78
N TYR A 290 -5.30 13.04 -33.80
CA TYR A 290 -4.98 12.15 -34.91
C TYR A 290 -6.08 11.10 -35.12
N VAL A 291 -6.51 10.41 -34.06
CA VAL A 291 -7.57 9.39 -34.12
C VAL A 291 -8.90 10.00 -34.56
N ARG A 292 -9.20 11.21 -34.07
CA ARG A 292 -10.39 11.97 -34.48
C ARG A 292 -10.35 12.31 -35.97
N GLU A 293 -9.23 12.84 -36.47
CA GLU A 293 -9.06 13.20 -37.89
C GLU A 293 -9.22 11.99 -38.80
N MET A 294 -8.70 10.83 -38.37
CA MET A 294 -8.83 9.56 -39.06
C MET A 294 -10.26 8.99 -39.02
N GLY A 295 -11.15 9.52 -38.18
CA GLY A 295 -12.56 9.16 -38.11
C GLY A 295 -12.88 7.89 -37.31
N TYR A 296 -11.98 7.44 -36.44
CA TYR A 296 -12.26 6.32 -35.53
C TYR A 296 -13.17 6.75 -34.38
N THR A 297 -13.90 5.78 -33.84
CA THR A 297 -14.86 5.99 -32.73
C THR A 297 -14.27 5.64 -31.38
N HIS A 298 -13.27 4.77 -31.36
CA HIS A 298 -12.65 4.24 -30.14
C HIS A 298 -11.14 4.15 -30.31
N ILE A 299 -10.42 4.28 -29.19
CA ILE A 299 -9.03 3.88 -29.04
C ILE A 299 -9.03 2.62 -28.19
N GLU A 300 -8.42 1.56 -28.69
CA GLU A 300 -8.16 0.35 -27.91
C GLU A 300 -6.69 0.36 -27.47
N LEU A 301 -6.46 0.38 -26.17
CA LEU A 301 -5.12 0.40 -25.62
C LEU A 301 -4.69 -1.03 -25.29
N LEU A 302 -3.51 -1.42 -25.78
CA LEU A 302 -2.78 -2.53 -25.19
C LEU A 302 -2.60 -2.29 -23.67
N PRO A 303 -2.34 -3.34 -22.86
CA PRO A 303 -2.45 -3.24 -21.41
C PRO A 303 -1.66 -2.08 -20.81
N VAL A 304 -2.37 -1.17 -20.15
CA VAL A 304 -1.80 0.01 -19.50
C VAL A 304 -1.51 -0.21 -18.02
N ALA A 305 -1.90 -1.36 -17.45
CA ALA A 305 -1.52 -1.71 -16.07
C ALA A 305 0.00 -1.81 -15.93
N GLU A 306 0.53 -1.53 -14.74
CA GLU A 306 1.97 -1.53 -14.53
C GLU A 306 2.59 -2.91 -14.77
N HIS A 307 3.67 -2.93 -15.55
CA HIS A 307 4.35 -4.14 -16.01
C HIS A 307 5.88 -3.94 -16.04
N PRO A 308 6.68 -4.95 -15.68
CA PRO A 308 8.11 -4.79 -15.48
C PRO A 308 8.92 -4.73 -16.79
N PHE A 309 8.36 -5.27 -17.88
CA PHE A 309 9.11 -5.49 -19.12
C PHE A 309 8.36 -5.02 -20.37
N ASP A 310 8.96 -4.07 -21.09
CA ASP A 310 8.41 -3.49 -22.32
C ASP A 310 8.12 -4.54 -23.41
N GLY A 311 8.97 -5.55 -23.54
CA GLY A 311 8.81 -6.61 -24.55
C GLY A 311 7.60 -7.52 -24.32
N SER A 312 6.93 -7.41 -23.17
CA SER A 312 5.64 -8.07 -22.93
C SER A 312 4.46 -7.33 -23.55
N TRP A 313 4.67 -6.11 -24.04
CA TRP A 313 3.63 -5.17 -24.51
C TRP A 313 2.53 -4.88 -23.48
N GLY A 314 2.82 -5.13 -22.20
CA GLY A 314 1.88 -4.97 -21.09
C GLY A 314 1.21 -6.27 -20.63
N TYR A 315 1.23 -7.35 -21.42
CA TYR A 315 0.53 -8.60 -21.12
C TYR A 315 1.14 -9.41 -19.96
N GLN A 316 2.26 -8.97 -19.38
CA GLN A 316 2.79 -9.51 -18.13
C GLN A 316 2.65 -8.48 -17.01
N SER A 317 1.41 -8.12 -16.68
CA SER A 317 1.07 -7.11 -15.68
C SER A 317 1.34 -7.58 -14.24
N LEU A 318 1.72 -6.64 -13.37
CA LEU A 318 1.94 -6.87 -11.93
C LEU A 318 1.21 -5.84 -11.06
N GLY A 319 1.12 -4.58 -11.49
CA GLY A 319 0.39 -3.53 -10.79
C GLY A 319 -0.99 -3.30 -11.40
N TYR A 320 -1.94 -4.18 -11.08
CA TYR A 320 -3.28 -4.20 -11.68
C TYR A 320 -4.13 -2.95 -11.41
N PHE A 321 -3.80 -2.19 -10.36
CA PHE A 321 -4.53 -0.99 -9.95
C PHE A 321 -3.82 0.32 -10.28
N ALA A 322 -2.67 0.26 -10.99
CA ALA A 322 -1.89 1.43 -11.38
C ALA A 322 -1.72 1.49 -12.90
N PRO A 323 -2.05 2.60 -13.57
CA PRO A 323 -1.57 2.82 -14.93
C PRO A 323 -0.04 2.91 -14.92
N THR A 324 0.61 2.39 -15.96
CA THR A 324 2.07 2.30 -16.01
C THR A 324 2.70 3.68 -15.90
N SER A 325 3.71 3.76 -15.05
CA SER A 325 4.45 4.99 -14.72
C SER A 325 5.31 5.51 -15.87
N ARG A 326 5.53 4.71 -16.93
CA ARG A 326 6.25 5.08 -18.17
C ARG A 326 5.73 6.36 -18.82
N HIS A 327 4.43 6.62 -18.66
CA HIS A 327 3.74 7.73 -19.30
C HIS A 327 3.32 8.84 -18.31
N GLY A 328 3.71 8.75 -17.05
CA GLY A 328 3.48 9.82 -16.06
C GLY A 328 2.53 9.44 -14.93
N HIS A 329 1.79 10.43 -14.41
CA HIS A 329 0.95 10.28 -13.22
C HIS A 329 -0.39 9.61 -13.55
N PRO A 330 -1.04 8.88 -12.62
CA PRO A 330 -2.42 8.40 -12.81
C PRO A 330 -3.41 9.51 -13.22
N LYS A 331 -3.29 10.70 -12.64
CA LYS A 331 -4.08 11.90 -13.03
C LYS A 331 -3.83 12.36 -14.47
N ASP A 332 -2.67 12.04 -15.06
CA ASP A 332 -2.41 12.32 -16.47
C ASP A 332 -3.12 11.29 -17.37
N PHE A 333 -3.23 10.04 -16.93
CA PHE A 333 -4.05 9.05 -17.63
C PHE A 333 -5.56 9.40 -17.55
N MET A 334 -6.03 9.91 -16.41
CA MET A 334 -7.39 10.47 -16.30
C MET A 334 -7.60 11.58 -17.33
N ALA A 335 -6.64 12.49 -17.47
CA ALA A 335 -6.70 13.55 -18.48
C ALA A 335 -6.69 13.07 -19.93
N PHE A 336 -5.97 11.98 -20.22
CA PHE A 336 -6.02 11.34 -21.52
C PHE A 336 -7.43 10.82 -21.84
N VAL A 337 -8.03 10.07 -20.90
CA VAL A 337 -9.40 9.53 -21.07
C VAL A 337 -10.43 10.66 -21.17
N ASP A 338 -10.35 11.66 -20.31
CA ASP A 338 -11.22 12.84 -20.33
C ASP A 338 -11.13 13.59 -21.67
N ARG A 339 -9.92 13.74 -22.23
CA ARG A 339 -9.72 14.32 -23.55
C ARG A 339 -10.36 13.48 -24.66
N CYS A 340 -10.21 12.15 -24.62
CA CYS A 340 -10.89 11.25 -25.56
C CYS A 340 -12.41 11.46 -25.53
N HIS A 341 -13.00 11.44 -24.34
CA HIS A 341 -14.45 11.58 -24.16
C HIS A 341 -14.98 12.94 -24.67
N ARG A 342 -14.25 14.03 -24.39
CA ARG A 342 -14.60 15.37 -24.87
C ARG A 342 -14.52 15.51 -26.40
N GLU A 343 -13.70 14.69 -27.05
CA GLU A 343 -13.62 14.60 -28.52
C GLU A 343 -14.56 13.53 -29.10
N GLY A 344 -15.39 12.89 -28.26
CA GLY A 344 -16.35 11.87 -28.68
C GLY A 344 -15.72 10.51 -29.01
N ILE A 345 -14.56 10.22 -28.44
CA ILE A 345 -13.80 8.98 -28.64
C ILE A 345 -13.89 8.12 -27.39
N GLY A 346 -14.32 6.86 -27.54
CA GLY A 346 -14.31 5.89 -26.45
C GLY A 346 -12.93 5.30 -26.21
N VAL A 347 -12.67 4.89 -24.96
CA VAL A 347 -11.42 4.21 -24.60
C VAL A 347 -11.73 2.78 -24.15
N LEU A 348 -11.12 1.82 -24.84
CA LEU A 348 -11.14 0.40 -24.50
C LEU A 348 -9.77 0.01 -23.95
N LEU A 349 -9.76 -0.83 -22.91
CA LEU A 349 -8.52 -1.28 -22.28
C LEU A 349 -8.41 -2.79 -22.42
N ASP A 350 -7.27 -3.25 -22.92
CA ASP A 350 -6.87 -4.63 -22.74
C ASP A 350 -6.64 -4.90 -21.26
N TRP A 351 -7.43 -5.81 -20.72
CA TRP A 351 -7.34 -6.27 -19.34
C TRP A 351 -6.82 -7.70 -19.32
N VAL A 352 -5.85 -7.99 -18.43
CA VAL A 352 -5.08 -9.24 -18.43
C VAL A 352 -5.34 -10.07 -17.17
N PRO A 353 -6.57 -10.60 -16.97
CA PRO A 353 -6.91 -11.39 -15.80
C PRO A 353 -6.45 -12.86 -15.89
N ALA A 354 -5.89 -13.28 -17.03
CA ALA A 354 -5.62 -14.68 -17.32
C ALA A 354 -4.42 -15.25 -16.53
N HIS A 355 -3.39 -14.43 -16.34
CA HIS A 355 -2.12 -14.83 -15.74
C HIS A 355 -1.31 -13.62 -15.25
N PHE A 356 -0.22 -13.87 -14.52
CA PHE A 356 0.76 -12.89 -14.09
C PHE A 356 2.19 -13.49 -14.11
N PRO A 357 3.26 -12.69 -14.27
CA PRO A 357 4.63 -13.20 -14.32
C PRO A 357 5.18 -13.58 -12.94
N LYS A 358 6.32 -14.27 -12.90
CA LYS A 358 6.94 -14.82 -11.69
C LYS A 358 7.87 -13.87 -10.94
N ASP A 359 7.89 -12.60 -11.32
CA ASP A 359 8.75 -11.60 -10.69
C ASP A 359 8.56 -11.55 -9.17
N ALA A 360 9.68 -11.62 -8.44
CA ALA A 360 9.65 -11.78 -6.99
C ALA A 360 8.93 -10.62 -6.25
N HIS A 361 8.96 -9.41 -6.81
CA HIS A 361 8.28 -8.25 -6.24
C HIS A 361 6.75 -8.28 -6.44
N GLY A 362 6.25 -9.10 -7.36
CA GLY A 362 4.84 -9.22 -7.72
C GLY A 362 4.07 -10.24 -6.88
N LEU A 363 3.01 -10.81 -7.47
CA LEU A 363 2.03 -11.65 -6.77
C LEU A 363 2.50 -13.09 -6.49
N ALA A 364 3.56 -13.55 -7.15
CA ALA A 364 4.05 -14.93 -7.04
C ALA A 364 4.45 -15.27 -5.59
N ALA A 365 3.93 -16.38 -5.04
CA ALA A 365 4.22 -16.83 -3.68
C ALA A 365 4.09 -15.71 -2.61
N PHE A 366 3.04 -14.88 -2.73
CA PHE A 366 2.99 -13.55 -2.12
C PHE A 366 3.30 -13.52 -0.61
N ASP A 367 2.68 -14.42 0.16
CA ASP A 367 2.84 -14.54 1.61
C ASP A 367 3.72 -15.73 2.03
N GLY A 368 4.49 -16.27 1.10
CA GLY A 368 5.25 -17.50 1.25
C GLY A 368 4.49 -18.77 0.86
N THR A 369 3.22 -18.64 0.47
CA THR A 369 2.39 -19.72 -0.09
C THR A 369 1.88 -19.36 -1.48
N HIS A 370 1.29 -20.33 -2.19
CA HIS A 370 0.53 -20.07 -3.41
C HIS A 370 -0.76 -19.31 -3.09
N LEU A 371 -0.64 -17.98 -2.98
CA LEU A 371 -1.72 -17.10 -2.55
C LEU A 371 -2.64 -16.75 -3.73
N TYR A 372 -2.09 -16.04 -4.72
CA TYR A 372 -2.82 -15.61 -5.90
C TYR A 372 -2.87 -16.70 -6.96
N GLU A 373 -1.80 -17.47 -7.13
CA GLU A 373 -1.73 -18.61 -8.02
C GLU A 373 -2.29 -19.89 -7.41
N HIS A 374 -2.72 -20.83 -8.25
CA HIS A 374 -3.14 -22.15 -7.79
C HIS A 374 -1.92 -23.01 -7.41
N ALA A 375 -1.98 -23.71 -6.26
CA ALA A 375 -0.85 -24.50 -5.76
C ALA A 375 -0.49 -25.72 -6.64
N ASP A 376 -1.48 -26.32 -7.31
CA ASP A 376 -1.22 -27.34 -8.32
C ASP A 376 -0.72 -26.70 -9.62
N ALA A 377 0.55 -26.91 -9.95
CA ALA A 377 1.19 -26.38 -11.16
C ALA A 377 0.53 -26.84 -12.49
N ARG A 378 -0.32 -27.88 -12.48
CA ARG A 378 -1.11 -28.25 -13.66
C ARG A 378 -2.26 -27.27 -13.94
N MET A 379 -2.65 -26.50 -12.93
CA MET A 379 -3.71 -25.48 -12.97
C MET A 379 -3.16 -24.06 -12.75
N GLY A 380 -2.01 -23.94 -12.08
CA GLY A 380 -1.43 -22.67 -11.66
C GLY A 380 -0.33 -22.11 -12.55
N GLU A 381 -0.02 -22.76 -13.69
CA GLU A 381 1.10 -22.33 -14.54
C GLU A 381 0.83 -22.51 -16.04
N HIS A 382 1.07 -21.46 -16.82
CA HIS A 382 1.24 -21.56 -18.27
C HIS A 382 2.71 -21.88 -18.57
N ARG A 383 3.04 -23.17 -18.66
CA ARG A 383 4.44 -23.64 -18.81
C ARG A 383 5.14 -23.10 -20.04
N ASP A 384 4.43 -22.96 -21.16
CA ASP A 384 5.00 -22.44 -22.40
C ASP A 384 5.35 -20.95 -22.33
N TRP A 385 4.71 -20.21 -21.42
CA TRP A 385 4.93 -18.76 -21.23
C TRP A 385 5.76 -18.43 -19.98
N GLY A 386 5.94 -19.40 -19.08
CA GLY A 386 6.62 -19.21 -17.80
C GLY A 386 5.86 -18.34 -16.81
N THR A 387 4.53 -18.19 -16.97
CA THR A 387 3.67 -17.34 -16.13
C THR A 387 2.76 -18.17 -15.20
N LEU A 388 2.23 -17.53 -14.16
CA LEU A 388 1.34 -18.13 -13.18
C LEU A 388 -0.13 -17.79 -13.45
N ILE A 389 -1.02 -18.72 -13.16
CA ILE A 389 -2.47 -18.61 -13.38
C ILE A 389 -3.14 -18.31 -12.05
N PHE A 390 -4.02 -17.31 -12.02
CA PHE A 390 -4.82 -16.98 -10.85
C PHE A 390 -5.66 -18.16 -10.37
N ASN A 391 -5.76 -18.33 -9.06
CA ASN A 391 -6.68 -19.26 -8.43
C ASN A 391 -8.08 -18.65 -8.35
N TYR A 392 -8.82 -18.66 -9.46
CA TYR A 392 -10.18 -18.10 -9.55
C TYR A 392 -11.19 -18.76 -8.59
N GLY A 393 -10.88 -19.97 -8.10
CA GLY A 393 -11.74 -20.70 -7.16
C GLY A 393 -11.50 -20.37 -5.70
N ARG A 394 -10.49 -19.54 -5.39
CA ARG A 394 -10.17 -19.17 -4.01
C ARG A 394 -11.29 -18.28 -3.45
N ARG A 395 -11.79 -18.66 -2.28
CA ARG A 395 -12.77 -17.92 -1.49
C ARG A 395 -12.09 -17.34 -0.27
#